data_AF-A0AAJ3JPA9-F1
#
_entry.id   AF-A0AAJ3JPA9-F1
#
_cell.length_a   1.000
_cell.length_b   1.000
_cell.length_c   1.000
_cell.angle_alpha   90.00
_cell.angle_beta   90.00
_cell.angle_gamma   90.00
#
_symmetry.space_group_name_H-M   'P 1'
#
loop_
_entity.id
_entity.type
_entity.pdbx_description
1 polymer ?
#
loop_
_entity_poly.entity_id
_entity_poly.type
_entity_poly.pdbx_seq_one_letter_code
_entity_poly.pdbx_strand_id
1 'polypeptide(L)'
;MEYDEKRIEETVLALLTTFSFDNGNSWKGHDFQIMNRLHEQGFISNPVNKNKSIWLTQEGLERGRQIADRLFAAPPEAKRSSNPDT
;
A
#
# COMPACT_ATOMS: atom_id res chain seq x y z
N MET A 1 -21.16 -8.01 -11.56
CA MET A 1 -20.64 -6.63 -11.50
C MET A 1 -19.19 -6.67 -11.95
N GLU A 2 -18.78 -5.73 -12.78
CA GLU A 2 -17.38 -5.58 -13.20
C GLU A 2 -16.71 -4.57 -12.27
N TYR A 3 -15.54 -4.92 -11.74
CA TYR A 3 -14.73 -4.04 -10.90
C TYR A 3 -13.55 -3.49 -11.71
N ASP A 4 -13.17 -2.25 -11.43
CA ASP A 4 -11.99 -1.63 -12.05
C ASP A 4 -10.72 -2.19 -11.40
N GLU A 5 -10.06 -3.13 -12.08
CA GLU A 5 -8.83 -3.78 -11.62
C GLU A 5 -7.73 -2.77 -11.30
N LYS A 6 -7.63 -1.68 -12.08
CA LYS A 6 -6.60 -0.67 -11.87
C LYS A 6 -6.83 0.10 -10.57
N ARG A 7 -8.08 0.43 -10.25
CA ARG A 7 -8.42 1.05 -8.96
C ARG A 7 -8.14 0.12 -7.79
N ILE A 8 -8.40 -1.18 -7.96
CA ILE A 8 -8.07 -2.17 -6.92
C ILE A 8 -6.56 -2.21 -6.70
N GLU A 9 -5.76 -2.27 -7.77
CA GLU A 9 -4.30 -2.28 -7.69
C GLU A 9 -3.74 -1.01 -7.03
N GLU A 10 -4.20 0.17 -7.45
CA GLU A 10 -3.82 1.46 -6.82
C GLU A 10 -4.16 1.47 -5.32
N THR A 11 -5.33 0.93 -4.95
CA THR A 11 -5.76 0.84 -3.55
C THR A 11 -4.87 -0.12 -2.75
N VAL A 12 -4.49 -1.26 -3.33
CA VAL A 12 -3.57 -2.21 -2.68
C VAL A 12 -2.19 -1.58 -2.47
N LEU A 13 -1.64 -0.86 -3.45
CA LEU A 13 -0.38 -0.13 -3.27
C LEU A 13 -0.49 0.90 -2.14
N ALA A 14 -1.59 1.64 -2.07
CA ALA A 14 -1.82 2.62 -1.02
C ALA A 14 -1.90 1.96 0.38
N LEU A 15 -2.57 0.81 0.50
CA LEU A 15 -2.65 0.06 1.77
C LEU A 15 -1.28 -0.50 2.19
N LEU A 16 -0.54 -1.09 1.24
CA LEU A 16 0.82 -1.59 1.49
C LEU A 16 1.73 -0.48 2.02
N THR A 17 1.67 0.71 1.42
CA THR A 17 2.45 1.87 1.85
C THR A 17 1.98 2.41 3.20
N THR A 18 0.67 2.56 3.40
CA THR A 18 0.08 3.12 4.64
C THR A 18 0.44 2.29 5.87
N PHE A 19 0.47 0.96 5.73
CA PHE A 19 0.79 0.03 6.81
C PHE A 19 2.22 -0.52 6.73
N SER A 20 3.08 0.12 5.93
CA SER A 20 4.49 -0.26 5.88
C SER A 20 5.22 0.14 7.16
N PHE A 21 6.25 -0.63 7.49
CA PHE A 21 7.16 -0.45 8.62
C PHE A 21 8.61 -0.50 8.13
N ASP A 22 9.58 -0.22 9.00
CA ASP A 22 11.01 -0.25 8.66
C ASP A 22 11.39 0.51 7.36
N ASN A 23 10.74 1.65 7.11
CA ASN A 23 10.91 2.47 5.90
C ASN A 23 10.55 1.78 4.58
N GLY A 24 9.62 0.81 4.59
CA GLY A 24 9.02 0.26 3.37
C GLY A 24 8.85 -1.26 3.35
N ASN A 25 9.06 -1.97 4.46
CA ASN A 25 8.65 -3.35 4.59
C ASN A 25 7.14 -3.43 4.82
N SER A 26 6.44 -4.37 4.20
CA SER A 26 4.99 -4.53 4.38
C SER A 26 4.57 -5.99 4.26
N TRP A 27 3.55 -6.39 5.01
CA TRP A 27 3.04 -7.77 4.97
C TRP A 27 2.43 -8.08 3.61
N LYS A 28 2.85 -9.19 2.98
CA LYS A 28 2.26 -9.63 1.72
C LYS A 28 1.02 -10.47 2.04
N GLY A 29 -0.16 -9.84 1.96
CA GLY A 29 -1.44 -10.46 2.35
C GLY A 29 -2.58 -10.25 1.34
N HIS A 30 -2.27 -9.68 0.16
CA HIS A 30 -3.24 -9.41 -0.89
C HIS A 30 -3.19 -10.46 -1.99
N ASP A 31 -4.16 -10.39 -2.91
CA ASP A 31 -4.23 -11.28 -4.07
C ASP A 31 -2.91 -11.32 -4.85
N PHE A 32 -2.52 -12.53 -5.25
CA PHE A 32 -1.21 -12.78 -5.84
C PHE A 32 -1.03 -12.11 -7.21
N GLN A 33 -2.09 -12.00 -8.02
CA GLN A 33 -2.01 -11.36 -9.33
C GLN A 33 -1.76 -9.87 -9.19
N ILE A 34 -2.42 -9.21 -8.22
CA ILE A 34 -2.18 -7.79 -7.93
C ILE A 34 -0.73 -7.57 -7.47
N MET A 35 -0.24 -8.40 -6.55
CA MET A 35 1.14 -8.30 -6.07
C MET A 35 2.15 -8.48 -7.21
N ASN A 36 1.90 -9.39 -8.15
CA ASN A 36 2.77 -9.55 -9.32
C ASN A 36 2.76 -8.33 -10.23
N ARG A 37 1.59 -7.75 -10.54
CA ARG A 37 1.52 -6.53 -11.37
C ARG A 37 2.21 -5.34 -10.71
N LEU A 38 2.11 -5.19 -9.39
CA LEU A 38 2.83 -4.16 -8.63
C LEU A 38 4.36 -4.38 -8.70
N HIS A 39 4.81 -5.64 -8.71
CA HIS A 39 6.22 -5.97 -8.89
C HIS A 39 6.69 -5.68 -10.33
N GLU A 40 5.90 -6.06 -11.34
CA GLU A 40 6.18 -5.79 -12.75
C GLU A 40 6.30 -4.28 -13.04
N GLN A 41 5.51 -3.46 -12.32
CA GLN A 41 5.59 -2.00 -12.36
C GLN A 41 6.77 -1.42 -11.55
N GLY A 42 7.54 -2.25 -10.85
CA GLY A 42 8.69 -1.80 -10.08
C GLY A 42 8.34 -1.14 -8.75
N PHE A 43 7.10 -1.24 -8.25
CA PHE A 43 6.69 -0.62 -7.00
C PHE A 43 7.05 -1.46 -5.76
N ILE A 44 7.17 -2.77 -5.92
CA ILE A 44 7.55 -3.68 -4.83
C ILE A 44 8.61 -4.69 -5.28
N SER A 45 9.35 -5.22 -4.32
CA SER A 45 10.22 -6.39 -4.49
C SER A 45 9.41 -7.62 -4.89
N ASN A 46 10.05 -8.59 -5.54
CA ASN A 46 9.39 -9.81 -6.00
C ASN A 46 8.62 -10.52 -4.86
N PRO A 47 7.28 -10.65 -4.95
CA PRO A 47 6.45 -11.27 -3.91
C PRO A 47 6.57 -12.80 -3.88
N VAL A 48 7.10 -13.42 -4.95
CA VAL A 48 7.24 -14.87 -5.12
C VAL A 48 8.46 -15.39 -4.36
N ASN A 49 8.32 -15.45 -3.03
CA ASN A 49 9.35 -15.92 -2.12
C ASN A 49 8.73 -16.55 -0.85
N LYS A 50 9.56 -17.08 0.05
CA LYS A 50 9.10 -17.68 1.33
C LYS A 50 8.89 -16.66 2.46
N ASN A 51 9.27 -15.40 2.27
CA ASN A 51 9.17 -14.36 3.29
C ASN A 51 7.70 -13.95 3.46
N LYS A 52 7.31 -13.57 4.67
CA LYS A 52 5.95 -13.08 4.96
C LYS A 52 5.71 -11.64 4.51
N SER A 53 6.78 -10.90 4.22
CA SER A 53 6.72 -9.51 3.82
C SER A 53 7.46 -9.26 2.51
N ILE A 54 7.18 -8.09 1.93
CA ILE A 54 7.85 -7.52 0.77
C ILE A 54 8.42 -6.16 1.15
N TRP A 55 9.34 -5.67 0.33
CA TRP A 55 9.80 -4.29 0.38
C TRP A 55 9.14 -3.50 -0.73
N LEU A 56 8.61 -2.33 -0.40
CA LEU A 56 8.30 -1.30 -1.38
C LEU A 56 9.60 -0.69 -1.91
N THR A 57 9.63 -0.36 -3.19
CA THR A 57 10.71 0.43 -3.77
C THR A 57 10.52 1.90 -3.41
N GLN A 58 11.53 2.72 -3.68
CA GLN A 58 11.40 4.17 -3.49
C GLN A 58 10.25 4.75 -4.31
N GLU A 59 10.09 4.30 -5.55
CA GLU A 59 9.00 4.70 -6.43
C GLU A 59 7.64 4.21 -5.90
N GLY A 60 7.55 2.95 -5.46
CA GLY A 60 6.31 2.41 -4.89
C GLY A 60 5.87 3.11 -3.61
N LEU A 61 6.82 3.48 -2.75
CA LEU A 61 6.56 4.29 -1.56
C LEU A 61 6.01 5.67 -1.93
N GLU A 62 6.64 6.35 -2.88
CA GLU A 62 6.22 7.69 -3.30
C GLU A 62 4.84 7.66 -3.94
N ARG A 63 4.65 6.76 -4.91
CA ARG A 63 3.38 6.60 -5.62
C ARG A 63 2.27 6.16 -4.67
N GLY A 64 2.55 5.20 -3.78
CA GLY A 64 1.61 4.70 -2.81
C GLY A 64 1.18 5.77 -1.79
N ARG A 65 2.10 6.64 -1.34
CA ARG A 65 1.75 7.78 -0.47
C ARG A 65 0.81 8.76 -1.17
N GLN A 66 1.11 9.14 -2.41
CA GLN A 66 0.24 10.05 -3.18
C GLN A 66 -1.17 9.49 -3.34
N ILE A 67 -1.29 8.19 -3.60
CA ILE A 67 -2.60 7.52 -3.71
C ILE A 67 -3.28 7.44 -2.34
N ALA A 68 -2.55 7.10 -1.28
CA ALA A 68 -3.08 7.03 0.08
C ALA A 68 -3.60 8.40 0.55
N ASP A 69 -2.88 9.48 0.29
CA ASP A 69 -3.34 10.84 0.60
C ASP A 69 -4.64 11.16 -0.16
N ARG A 70 -4.73 10.78 -1.44
CA ARG A 70 -5.95 10.99 -2.23
C ARG A 70 -7.14 10.17 -1.73
N LEU A 71 -6.91 8.94 -1.27
CA LEU A 71 -7.98 7.99 -0.92
C LEU A 71 -8.38 8.02 0.57
N PHE A 72 -7.42 8.27 1.46
CA PHE A 72 -7.54 8.02 2.89
C PHE A 72 -7.26 9.26 3.76
N ALA A 73 -6.89 10.40 3.18
CA ALA A 73 -6.69 11.61 3.97
C ALA A 73 -7.96 11.97 4.74
N ALA A 74 -7.83 12.02 6.07
CA ALA A 74 -8.91 12.40 6.95
C ALA A 74 -9.30 13.87 6.70
N PRO A 75 -10.60 14.22 6.77
CA PRO A 75 -11.03 15.61 6.76
C PRO A 75 -10.42 16.36 7.96
N PRO A 76 -10.26 17.70 7.89
CA PRO A 76 -9.55 18.49 8.89
C PRO A 76 -10.01 18.27 10.34
N GLU A 77 -11.29 17.91 10.54
CA GLU A 77 -11.90 17.73 11.86
C GLU A 77 -11.59 16.37 12.51
N ALA A 78 -11.31 15.33 11.72
CA ALA A 78 -10.99 13.98 12.22
C ALA A 78 -9.57 13.86 12.79
N LYS A 79 -8.70 14.87 12.58
CA LYS A 79 -7.34 14.90 13.16
C LYS A 79 -7.31 15.13 14.67
N ARG A 80 -8.42 15.56 15.29
CA ARG A 80 -8.49 15.86 16.74
C ARG A 80 -8.87 14.67 17.60
N SER A 81 -9.43 13.60 17.01
CA SER A 81 -9.98 12.47 17.75
C SER A 81 -9.04 11.27 17.91
N SER A 82 -7.85 11.30 17.31
CA SER A 82 -6.86 10.22 17.39
C SER A 82 -5.63 10.61 18.21
N ASN A 83 -5.84 11.03 19.46
CA ASN A 83 -4.84 10.85 20.51
C ASN A 83 -5.36 9.74 21.43
N PRO A 84 -4.81 8.52 21.37
CA PRO A 84 -4.93 7.59 22.47
C PRO A 84 -3.69 7.79 23.36
N ASP A 85 -3.78 8.69 24.33
CA ASP A 85 -3.03 8.51 25.58
C ASP A 85 -3.80 7.44 26.38
N THR A 86 -3.35 6.19 26.33
CA THR A 86 -3.30 5.21 27.44
C THR A 86 -2.51 3.98 26.97
#